data_AF-B2SZJ2-F1
#
_entry.id   AF-B2SZJ2-F1
#
_cell.length_a   1.000
_cell.length_b   1.000
_cell.length_c   1.000
_cell.angle_alpha   90.00
_cell.angle_beta   90.00
_cell.angle_gamma   90.00
#
_symmetry.space_group_name_H-M   'P 1'
#
loop_
_entity.id
_entity.type
_entity.pdbx_description
1 polymer ?
#
loop_
_entity_poly.entity_id
_entity_poly.type
_entity_poly.pdbx_seq_one_letter_code
_entity_poly.pdbx_strand_id
1 'polypeptide(L)'
;MRIVLSKTLILGAFLLGVLMVAHNRCLPSSFPDGHTMSQSPTLIRLGKPQNSDLNGPGSSIDDHPTGARFYQREWTRGHLGTVEFVDNNRSLMIDNVLSILAFADKDVPEGIYKWNISFGVSSEQADTHEAARDRVLKLLAQLRSLGWNRYIDVGDPRLRGRAAWLYGSSFPVAIYSLDSEYAPTQEEWNAMLRHDPRWIFYADGVYLEISLVESNMGGFVGKSTYLLTVDIKSEYAFYGLGYFPGNAEKIHRWKTLLPAELKKYHAERLKTEAALGSQGYTIDTNYQDPPIKALESSSSASGN
;
A
#
# COMPACT_ATOMS: atom_id res chain seq x y z
N MET A 1 13.75 67.04 -37.16
CA MET A 1 14.96 66.93 -38.01
C MET A 1 14.98 65.53 -38.59
N ARG A 2 15.05 65.35 -39.93
CA ARG A 2 16.27 65.41 -40.78
C ARG A 2 17.35 64.40 -40.31
N ILE A 3 17.93 63.52 -41.13
CA ILE A 3 17.69 63.12 -42.54
C ILE A 3 18.57 61.87 -42.88
N VAL A 4 18.13 60.93 -43.75
CA VAL A 4 18.96 60.10 -44.70
C VAL A 4 19.99 59.06 -44.13
N LEU A 5 20.41 57.96 -44.78
CA LEU A 5 19.90 57.05 -45.85
C LEU A 5 20.95 55.91 -46.10
N SER A 6 20.71 55.01 -47.06
CA SER A 6 21.59 53.95 -47.65
C SER A 6 21.46 52.56 -46.98
N LYS A 7 21.12 51.43 -47.64
CA LYS A 7 21.46 50.84 -48.97
C LYS A 7 22.96 50.50 -49.09
N THR A 8 23.44 49.36 -49.63
CA THR A 8 22.87 48.45 -50.66
C THR A 8 23.62 47.09 -50.75
N LEU A 9 22.94 46.00 -51.19
CA LEU A 9 23.47 44.87 -52.04
C LEU A 9 24.63 43.95 -51.48
N ILE A 10 25.01 42.74 -51.97
CA ILE A 10 24.51 41.75 -52.98
C ILE A 10 24.79 40.28 -52.48
N LEU A 11 24.04 39.28 -53.01
CA LEU A 11 24.42 37.88 -53.42
C LEU A 11 25.09 36.84 -52.47
N GLY A 12 24.64 35.58 -52.54
CA GLY A 12 25.36 34.41 -51.95
C GLY A 12 24.62 33.06 -51.90
N ALA A 13 24.41 32.42 -53.07
CA ALA A 13 23.92 31.06 -53.36
C ALA A 13 23.67 29.97 -52.26
N PHE A 14 22.53 29.27 -52.44
CA PHE A 14 22.28 27.81 -52.29
C PHE A 14 22.96 26.98 -51.18
N LEU A 15 22.13 26.29 -50.37
CA LEU A 15 22.06 24.81 -50.43
C LEU A 15 20.71 24.29 -49.89
N LEU A 16 20.19 23.20 -50.47
CA LEU A 16 19.03 22.48 -49.92
C LEU A 16 19.44 21.60 -48.73
N GLY A 17 18.62 21.59 -47.68
CA GLY A 17 18.71 20.63 -46.58
C GLY A 17 17.33 20.38 -45.98
N VAL A 18 16.73 19.22 -46.29
CA VAL A 18 15.45 18.80 -45.70
C VAL A 18 15.69 18.38 -44.25
N LEU A 19 15.00 19.02 -43.31
CA LEU A 19 14.93 18.57 -41.92
C LEU A 19 13.48 18.64 -41.42
N MET A 20 13.04 17.58 -40.75
CA MET A 20 11.66 17.40 -40.30
C MET A 20 11.29 18.43 -39.23
N VAL A 21 10.05 18.93 -39.32
CA VAL A 21 9.44 19.76 -38.29
C VAL A 21 9.04 18.87 -37.09
N ALA A 22 9.92 18.78 -36.10
CA ALA A 22 9.54 18.35 -34.75
C ALA A 22 9.07 19.58 -33.96
N HIS A 23 7.79 19.61 -33.57
CA HIS A 23 7.25 20.66 -32.71
C HIS A 23 7.73 20.50 -31.26
N ASN A 24 8.94 20.98 -30.96
CA ASN A 24 9.31 21.27 -29.57
C ASN A 24 8.49 22.47 -29.08
N ARG A 25 7.38 22.20 -28.40
CA ARG A 25 6.72 23.23 -27.58
C ARG A 25 7.61 23.50 -26.37
N CYS A 26 8.08 24.74 -26.24
CA CYS A 26 8.75 25.22 -25.03
C CYS A 26 7.89 24.94 -23.81
N LEU A 27 8.46 24.25 -22.81
CA LEU A 27 8.06 24.51 -21.42
C LEU A 27 8.68 25.85 -20.99
N PRO A 28 7.97 26.70 -20.25
CA PRO A 28 8.57 27.86 -19.61
C PRO A 28 9.44 27.41 -18.42
N SER A 29 10.70 27.85 -18.40
CA SER A 29 11.67 27.60 -17.34
C SER A 29 11.80 28.80 -16.40
N SER A 30 11.38 28.66 -15.14
CA SER A 30 11.68 29.55 -14.00
C SER A 30 10.98 28.98 -12.75
N PHE A 31 11.57 28.80 -11.56
CA PHE A 31 12.83 29.31 -10.99
C PHE A 31 13.58 28.21 -10.18
N PRO A 32 14.88 28.38 -9.88
CA PRO A 32 15.63 27.44 -9.05
C PRO A 32 15.57 27.81 -7.55
N ASP A 33 14.61 27.24 -6.81
CA ASP A 33 14.67 27.22 -5.34
C ASP A 33 15.55 26.05 -4.88
N GLY A 34 16.76 26.37 -4.44
CA GLY A 34 17.80 25.39 -4.11
C GLY A 34 17.60 24.69 -2.77
N HIS A 35 16.56 23.87 -2.59
CA HIS A 35 16.40 23.00 -1.42
C HIS A 35 15.61 21.69 -1.70
N THR A 36 16.21 20.75 -2.44
CA THR A 36 16.08 19.30 -2.18
C THR A 36 17.04 18.51 -3.06
N MET A 37 17.97 17.77 -2.45
CA MET A 37 18.47 16.57 -3.13
C MET A 37 17.34 15.54 -3.07
N SER A 38 16.77 15.21 -4.22
CA SER A 38 15.86 14.07 -4.33
C SER A 38 16.65 12.82 -3.96
N GLN A 39 16.46 12.32 -2.73
CA GLN A 39 17.02 11.05 -2.32
C GLN A 39 16.34 9.96 -3.13
N SER A 40 17.13 9.04 -3.69
CA SER A 40 16.58 7.84 -4.32
C SER A 40 15.68 7.11 -3.33
N PRO A 41 14.54 6.54 -3.78
CA PRO A 41 13.65 5.82 -2.88
C PRO A 41 14.39 4.64 -2.25
N THR A 42 14.03 4.31 -1.02
CA THR A 42 14.55 3.13 -0.33
C THR A 42 13.82 1.91 -0.86
N LEU A 43 14.52 1.07 -1.62
CA LEU A 43 13.95 -0.13 -2.23
C LEU A 43 13.69 -1.20 -1.16
N ILE A 44 12.48 -1.74 -1.10
CA ILE A 44 12.13 -2.84 -0.20
C ILE A 44 11.42 -3.97 -0.95
N ARG A 45 11.68 -5.21 -0.51
CA ARG A 45 11.10 -6.42 -1.08
C ARG A 45 10.83 -7.44 0.01
N LEU A 46 9.85 -8.32 -0.22
CA LEU A 46 9.74 -9.55 0.56
C LEU A 46 10.86 -10.52 0.16
N GLY A 47 11.14 -11.47 1.06
CA GLY A 47 12.14 -12.50 0.88
C GLY A 47 13.55 -12.06 1.29
N LYS A 48 14.55 -12.41 0.48
CA LYS A 48 15.97 -12.32 0.85
C LYS A 48 16.40 -10.88 1.22
N PRO A 49 16.94 -10.62 2.44
CA PRO A 49 17.28 -9.27 2.91
C PRO A 49 18.17 -8.45 1.96
N GLN A 50 19.14 -9.09 1.31
CA GLN A 50 20.05 -8.44 0.36
C GLN A 50 19.38 -7.87 -0.91
N ASN A 51 18.07 -8.14 -1.11
CA ASN A 51 17.28 -7.56 -2.20
C ASN A 51 16.60 -6.23 -1.80
N SER A 52 16.90 -5.69 -0.61
CA SER A 52 16.35 -4.44 -0.05
C SER A 52 17.45 -3.51 0.47
N ASP A 53 17.16 -2.21 0.50
CA ASP A 53 18.04 -1.14 0.98
C ASP A 53 17.96 -1.00 2.51
N LEU A 54 18.57 -1.96 3.23
CA LEU A 54 18.53 -2.07 4.69
C LEU A 54 19.56 -1.20 5.44
N ASN A 55 20.19 -0.25 4.75
CA ASN A 55 21.31 0.55 5.25
C ASN A 55 21.08 2.06 5.08
N GLY A 56 21.85 2.85 5.82
CA GLY A 56 21.86 4.32 5.74
C GLY A 56 21.45 5.01 7.04
N PRO A 57 21.41 6.35 7.06
CA PRO A 57 21.03 7.11 8.24
C PRO A 57 19.65 6.69 8.77
N GLY A 58 19.55 6.56 10.09
CA GLY A 58 18.35 6.10 10.80
C GLY A 58 18.09 4.59 10.75
N SER A 59 18.97 3.79 10.14
CA SER A 59 18.81 2.33 10.06
C SER A 59 19.40 1.61 11.27
N SER A 60 18.73 0.56 11.73
CA SER A 60 19.18 -0.33 12.80
C SER A 60 18.77 -1.79 12.50
N ILE A 61 19.48 -2.73 13.14
CA ILE A 61 19.15 -4.16 13.10
C ILE A 61 19.06 -4.65 14.55
N ASP A 62 17.97 -5.32 14.88
CA ASP A 62 17.81 -6.05 16.13
C ASP A 62 17.89 -7.56 15.85
N ASP A 63 18.84 -8.22 16.50
CA ASP A 63 19.16 -9.63 16.37
C ASP A 63 18.76 -10.34 17.67
N HIS A 64 17.53 -10.86 17.72
CA HIS A 64 16.98 -11.43 18.94
C HIS A 64 17.49 -12.87 19.18
N PRO A 65 17.84 -13.28 20.41
CA PRO A 65 18.39 -14.62 20.70
C PRO A 65 17.50 -15.81 20.30
N THR A 66 16.21 -15.59 20.03
CA THR A 66 15.30 -16.63 19.50
C THR A 66 15.53 -16.95 18.03
N GLY A 67 16.27 -16.12 17.29
CA GLY A 67 16.45 -16.20 15.85
C GLY A 67 15.55 -15.28 15.02
N ALA A 68 14.69 -14.50 15.69
CA ALA A 68 13.96 -13.41 15.06
C ALA A 68 14.92 -12.24 14.78
N ARG A 69 14.74 -11.57 13.64
CA ARG A 69 15.56 -10.44 13.20
C ARG A 69 14.67 -9.33 12.67
N PHE A 70 14.92 -8.12 13.14
CA PHE A 70 14.21 -6.93 12.71
C PHE A 70 15.16 -5.97 12.01
N TYR A 71 14.78 -5.48 10.83
CA TYR A 71 15.50 -4.40 10.15
C TYR A 71 14.62 -3.17 10.18
N GLN A 72 15.08 -2.12 10.84
CA GLN A 72 14.32 -0.88 11.01
C GLN A 72 15.03 0.27 10.32
N ARG A 73 14.27 1.23 9.82
CA ARG A 73 14.79 2.55 9.46
C ARG A 73 13.79 3.62 9.80
N GLU A 74 14.27 4.67 10.46
CA GLU A 74 13.47 5.85 10.84
C GLU A 74 13.97 7.10 10.11
N TRP A 75 13.02 7.94 9.71
CA TRP A 75 13.28 9.24 9.10
C TRP A 75 12.94 10.36 10.11
N THR A 76 13.77 11.40 10.13
CA THR A 76 13.57 12.52 11.03
C THR A 76 12.48 13.45 10.52
N ARG A 77 11.75 14.09 11.44
CA ARG A 77 10.69 15.04 11.09
C ARG A 77 11.26 16.18 10.22
N GLY A 78 10.59 16.46 9.10
CA GLY A 78 11.07 17.41 8.08
C GLY A 78 11.98 16.80 7.01
N HIS A 79 12.43 15.55 7.17
CA HIS A 79 13.23 14.80 6.18
C HIS A 79 12.62 13.41 5.98
N LEU A 80 11.31 13.37 5.68
CA LEU A 80 10.56 12.12 5.50
C LEU A 80 11.07 11.32 4.30
N GLY A 81 10.96 10.00 4.40
CA GLY A 81 11.41 9.08 3.37
C GLY A 81 10.43 8.93 2.21
N THR A 82 10.97 8.44 1.09
CA THR A 82 10.20 7.76 0.06
C THR A 82 10.69 6.31 -0.02
N VAL A 83 9.76 5.37 -0.08
CA VAL A 83 9.99 3.92 -0.12
C VAL A 83 9.38 3.35 -1.39
N GLU A 84 10.10 2.45 -2.05
CA GLU A 84 9.60 1.70 -3.21
C GLU A 84 9.46 0.23 -2.82
N PHE A 85 8.24 -0.27 -2.70
CA PHE A 85 7.99 -1.71 -2.58
C PHE A 85 7.88 -2.33 -3.97
N VAL A 86 8.72 -3.34 -4.27
CA VAL A 86 8.72 -4.00 -5.59
C VAL A 86 8.54 -5.51 -5.49
N ASP A 87 7.44 -5.99 -6.05
CA ASP A 87 7.11 -7.41 -6.18
C ASP A 87 6.88 -7.77 -7.66
N ASN A 88 7.65 -8.75 -8.17
CA ASN A 88 7.58 -9.18 -9.57
C ASN A 88 7.59 -7.98 -10.56
N ASN A 89 6.48 -7.75 -11.26
CA ASN A 89 6.30 -6.66 -12.23
C ASN A 89 5.52 -5.45 -11.65
N ARG A 90 5.28 -5.41 -10.34
CA ARG A 90 4.59 -4.33 -9.61
C ARG A 90 5.59 -3.53 -8.78
N SER A 91 5.45 -2.20 -8.81
CA SER A 91 6.13 -1.28 -7.92
C SER A 91 5.11 -0.33 -7.29
N LEU A 92 5.23 -0.11 -5.97
CA LEU A 92 4.45 0.82 -5.19
C LEU A 92 5.38 1.84 -4.52
N MET A 93 5.30 3.09 -4.97
CA MET A 93 5.94 4.22 -4.34
C MET A 93 5.08 4.74 -3.18
N ILE A 94 5.71 4.92 -2.02
CA ILE A 94 5.10 5.47 -0.79
C ILE A 94 5.95 6.65 -0.33
N ASP A 95 5.36 7.85 -0.35
CA ASP A 95 5.98 9.09 0.12
C ASP A 95 5.64 9.39 1.58
N ASN A 96 6.33 10.38 2.17
CA ASN A 96 6.11 10.88 3.52
C ASN A 96 6.30 9.81 4.63
N VAL A 97 7.22 8.86 4.40
CA VAL A 97 7.50 7.75 5.31
C VAL A 97 8.21 8.26 6.57
N LEU A 98 7.67 7.88 7.73
CA LEU A 98 8.26 8.08 9.05
C LEU A 98 9.19 6.93 9.42
N SER A 99 8.75 5.69 9.17
CA SER A 99 9.54 4.50 9.48
C SER A 99 9.17 3.29 8.63
N ILE A 100 10.12 2.37 8.49
CA ILE A 100 9.92 1.01 8.01
C ILE A 100 10.47 0.01 9.02
N LEU A 101 9.81 -1.14 9.14
CA LEU A 101 10.21 -2.27 9.96
C LEU A 101 9.97 -3.58 9.20
N ALA A 102 11.05 -4.28 8.85
CA ALA A 102 11.01 -5.62 8.30
C ALA A 102 11.13 -6.68 9.40
N PHE A 103 10.40 -7.78 9.20
CA PHE A 103 10.39 -8.95 10.07
C PHE A 103 10.97 -10.14 9.30
N ALA A 104 12.04 -10.72 9.82
CA ALA A 104 12.63 -11.97 9.36
C ALA A 104 12.85 -12.91 10.54
N ASP A 105 13.01 -14.21 10.28
CA ASP A 105 13.36 -15.21 11.29
C ASP A 105 14.21 -16.30 10.63
N LYS A 106 15.17 -16.86 11.37
CA LYS A 106 16.03 -17.98 10.92
C LYS A 106 15.23 -19.20 10.44
N ASP A 107 14.04 -19.44 11.00
CA ASP A 107 13.19 -20.59 10.68
C ASP A 107 12.26 -20.31 9.47
N VAL A 108 12.34 -19.11 8.88
CA VAL A 108 11.59 -18.70 7.69
C VAL A 108 12.56 -18.58 6.50
N PRO A 109 12.72 -19.63 5.68
CA PRO A 109 13.79 -19.72 4.68
C PRO A 109 13.66 -18.71 3.53
N GLU A 110 12.50 -18.08 3.38
CA GLU A 110 12.26 -17.01 2.42
C GLU A 110 12.98 -15.71 2.82
N GLY A 111 13.14 -15.44 4.12
CA GLY A 111 13.76 -14.23 4.66
C GLY A 111 12.74 -13.27 5.30
N ILE A 112 12.73 -12.01 4.84
CA ILE A 112 11.77 -11.00 5.27
C ILE A 112 10.36 -11.42 4.83
N TYR A 113 9.52 -11.78 5.80
CA TYR A 113 8.15 -12.26 5.56
C TYR A 113 7.10 -11.17 5.74
N LYS A 114 7.43 -10.07 6.43
CA LYS A 114 6.56 -8.92 6.62
C LYS A 114 7.35 -7.61 6.57
N TRP A 115 6.74 -6.60 5.97
CA TRP A 115 7.07 -5.18 6.17
C TRP A 115 5.93 -4.47 6.89
N ASN A 116 6.28 -3.55 7.78
CA ASN A 116 5.40 -2.53 8.34
C ASN A 116 5.97 -1.16 7.95
N ILE A 117 5.14 -0.28 7.39
CA ILE A 117 5.54 1.02 6.84
C ILE A 117 4.60 2.07 7.43
N SER A 118 5.16 3.02 8.17
CA SER A 118 4.40 4.12 8.79
C SER A 118 4.65 5.42 8.02
N PHE A 119 3.60 6.08 7.56
CA PHE A 119 3.72 7.28 6.70
C PHE A 119 2.56 8.26 6.89
N GLY A 120 2.81 9.55 6.61
CA GLY A 120 1.79 10.59 6.66
C GLY A 120 1.01 10.71 5.35
N VAL A 121 -0.24 11.20 5.41
CA VAL A 121 -0.99 11.59 4.20
C VAL A 121 -0.28 12.67 3.38
N SER A 122 0.53 13.50 4.04
CA SER A 122 1.27 14.64 3.46
C SER A 122 2.61 14.86 4.17
N SER A 123 3.46 15.70 3.59
CA SER A 123 4.78 16.03 4.14
C SER A 123 4.72 16.82 5.46
N GLU A 124 3.64 17.56 5.70
CA GLU A 124 3.33 18.20 6.98
C GLU A 124 2.82 17.19 8.04
N GLN A 125 2.46 15.97 7.62
CA GLN A 125 1.81 14.92 8.41
C GLN A 125 0.40 15.29 8.91
N ALA A 126 -0.07 16.50 8.63
CA ALA A 126 -1.38 17.02 8.99
C ALA A 126 -2.11 17.65 7.80
N ASP A 127 -3.43 17.43 7.73
CA ASP A 127 -4.30 17.91 6.66
C ASP A 127 -5.73 18.17 7.20
N THR A 128 -6.59 18.78 6.38
CA THR A 128 -8.03 18.82 6.67
C THR A 128 -8.65 17.43 6.43
N HIS A 129 -9.84 17.17 6.98
CA HIS A 129 -10.50 15.86 6.81
C HIS A 129 -10.82 15.55 5.33
N GLU A 130 -11.11 16.57 4.53
CA GLU A 130 -11.39 16.45 3.10
C GLU A 130 -10.11 16.11 2.32
N ALA A 131 -9.02 16.85 2.57
CA ALA A 131 -7.75 16.60 1.92
C ALA A 131 -7.17 15.23 2.28
N ALA A 132 -7.28 14.81 3.56
CA ALA A 132 -6.87 13.48 3.99
C ALA A 132 -7.68 12.37 3.29
N ARG A 133 -9.02 12.49 3.26
CA ARG A 133 -9.90 11.56 2.52
C ARG A 133 -9.46 11.42 1.07
N ASP A 134 -9.29 12.53 0.37
CA ASP A 134 -9.01 12.52 -1.07
C ASP A 134 -7.62 11.94 -1.39
N ARG A 135 -6.64 12.16 -0.52
CA ARG A 135 -5.31 11.52 -0.63
C ARG A 135 -5.37 10.00 -0.38
N VAL A 136 -6.13 9.54 0.61
CA VAL A 136 -6.31 8.11 0.87
C VAL A 136 -7.05 7.43 -0.29
N LEU A 137 -8.13 8.04 -0.80
CA LEU A 137 -8.84 7.53 -1.98
C LEU A 137 -7.93 7.47 -3.22
N LYS A 138 -7.01 8.43 -3.39
CA LYS A 138 -5.99 8.40 -4.46
C LYS A 138 -5.02 7.24 -4.29
N LEU A 139 -4.53 6.97 -3.07
CA LEU A 139 -3.65 5.82 -2.79
C LEU A 139 -4.36 4.48 -3.10
N LEU A 140 -5.61 4.33 -2.67
CA LEU A 140 -6.42 3.14 -2.94
C LEU A 140 -6.66 2.94 -4.44
N ALA A 141 -6.90 4.02 -5.19
CA ALA A 141 -7.02 3.98 -6.65
C ALA A 141 -5.70 3.61 -7.35
N GLN A 142 -4.55 4.10 -6.85
CA GLN A 142 -3.22 3.75 -7.36
C GLN A 142 -2.92 2.26 -7.16
N LEU A 143 -3.26 1.68 -6.00
CA LEU A 143 -3.14 0.24 -5.77
C LEU A 143 -3.95 -0.57 -6.79
N ARG A 144 -5.22 -0.21 -7.02
CA ARG A 144 -6.05 -0.87 -8.05
C ARG A 144 -5.46 -0.75 -9.45
N SER A 145 -4.92 0.42 -9.83
CA SER A 145 -4.28 0.58 -11.15
C SER A 145 -2.99 -0.23 -11.32
N LEU A 146 -2.32 -0.57 -10.21
CA LEU A 146 -1.16 -1.48 -10.16
C LEU A 146 -1.58 -2.97 -10.13
N GLY A 147 -2.87 -3.28 -10.24
CA GLY A 147 -3.39 -4.64 -10.25
C GLY A 147 -3.55 -5.30 -8.88
N TRP A 148 -3.58 -4.52 -7.80
CA TRP A 148 -3.99 -5.01 -6.49
C TRP A 148 -5.51 -5.14 -6.44
N ASN A 149 -5.99 -6.31 -6.03
CA ASN A 149 -7.41 -6.61 -5.90
C ASN A 149 -7.79 -6.54 -4.42
N ARG A 150 -9.01 -6.11 -4.09
CA ARG A 150 -9.51 -6.17 -2.71
C ARG A 150 -9.53 -7.61 -2.24
N TYR A 151 -9.05 -7.85 -1.02
CA TYR A 151 -9.19 -9.11 -0.31
C TYR A 151 -10.24 -8.95 0.80
N ILE A 152 -11.09 -9.96 0.95
CA ILE A 152 -12.10 -10.10 2.01
C ILE A 152 -11.75 -11.38 2.76
N ASP A 153 -11.65 -11.33 4.09
CA ASP A 153 -11.27 -12.49 4.88
C ASP A 153 -12.28 -13.64 4.72
N VAL A 154 -11.81 -14.89 4.82
CA VAL A 154 -12.61 -16.07 4.44
C VAL A 154 -13.86 -16.27 5.29
N GLY A 155 -13.92 -15.65 6.48
CA GLY A 155 -15.11 -15.59 7.34
C GLY A 155 -16.02 -14.38 7.12
N ASP A 156 -15.51 -13.34 6.45
CA ASP A 156 -16.20 -12.06 6.31
C ASP A 156 -17.20 -12.08 5.14
N PRO A 157 -18.38 -11.44 5.27
CA PRO A 157 -19.39 -11.42 4.22
C PRO A 157 -18.95 -10.58 3.01
N ARG A 158 -19.26 -11.05 1.80
CA ARG A 158 -18.87 -10.38 0.55
C ARG A 158 -19.75 -9.19 0.24
N LEU A 159 -19.60 -8.08 0.98
CA LEU A 159 -20.32 -6.83 0.74
C LEU A 159 -19.50 -5.86 -0.11
N ARG A 160 -20.17 -5.03 -0.92
CA ARG A 160 -19.56 -3.95 -1.72
C ARG A 160 -20.05 -2.56 -1.33
N GLY A 161 -19.33 -1.54 -1.80
CA GLY A 161 -19.74 -0.15 -1.78
C GLY A 161 -20.14 0.32 -0.38
N ARG A 162 -21.25 1.06 -0.31
CA ARG A 162 -21.81 1.57 0.95
C ARG A 162 -22.18 0.47 1.95
N ALA A 163 -22.58 -0.72 1.49
CA ALA A 163 -22.92 -1.83 2.39
C ALA A 163 -21.68 -2.36 3.12
N ALA A 164 -20.54 -2.44 2.43
CA ALA A 164 -19.24 -2.75 3.04
C ALA A 164 -18.83 -1.70 4.07
N TRP A 165 -19.04 -0.41 3.75
CA TRP A 165 -18.74 0.71 4.65
C TRP A 165 -19.56 0.66 5.94
N LEU A 166 -20.88 0.52 5.83
CA LEU A 166 -21.78 0.44 6.98
C LEU A 166 -21.48 -0.78 7.85
N TYR A 167 -21.23 -1.95 7.24
CA TYR A 167 -20.88 -3.16 7.97
C TYR A 167 -19.55 -2.99 8.74
N GLY A 168 -18.51 -2.45 8.11
CA GLY A 168 -17.24 -2.14 8.78
C GLY A 168 -17.40 -1.18 9.97
N SER A 169 -18.24 -0.15 9.84
CA SER A 169 -18.53 0.80 10.92
C SER A 169 -19.35 0.24 12.09
N SER A 170 -19.87 -0.99 11.98
CA SER A 170 -20.61 -1.64 13.08
C SER A 170 -19.69 -2.20 14.18
N PHE A 171 -18.39 -2.28 13.92
CA PHE A 171 -17.37 -2.74 14.86
C PHE A 171 -16.64 -1.56 15.52
N PRO A 172 -16.21 -1.64 16.79
CA PRO A 172 -15.41 -0.58 17.43
C PRO A 172 -14.07 -0.30 16.74
N VAL A 173 -13.51 -1.32 16.09
CA VAL A 173 -12.31 -1.26 15.23
C VAL A 173 -12.66 -2.01 13.95
N ALA A 174 -12.33 -1.46 12.79
CA ALA A 174 -12.64 -2.01 11.48
C ALA A 174 -11.77 -3.24 11.18
N ILE A 175 -12.16 -4.38 11.75
CA ILE A 175 -11.56 -5.68 11.43
C ILE A 175 -11.87 -6.10 9.98
N TYR A 176 -13.04 -5.68 9.46
CA TYR A 176 -13.52 -5.98 8.12
C TYR A 176 -12.83 -5.13 7.03
N SER A 177 -12.39 -5.77 5.96
CA SER A 177 -11.78 -5.10 4.80
C SER A 177 -12.79 -4.23 4.06
N LEU A 178 -12.66 -2.91 4.13
CA LEU A 178 -13.55 -1.95 3.47
C LEU A 178 -13.46 -2.02 1.94
N ASP A 179 -14.51 -1.57 1.24
CA ASP A 179 -14.47 -1.52 -0.22
C ASP A 179 -13.66 -0.32 -0.70
N SER A 180 -12.52 -0.58 -1.35
CA SER A 180 -11.64 0.46 -1.87
C SER A 180 -12.24 1.25 -3.04
N GLU A 181 -13.26 0.70 -3.72
CA GLU A 181 -13.98 1.39 -4.80
C GLU A 181 -15.03 2.40 -4.28
N TYR A 182 -15.40 2.32 -3.00
CA TYR A 182 -16.38 3.22 -2.41
C TYR A 182 -15.74 4.58 -2.07
N ALA A 183 -16.33 5.65 -2.59
CA ALA A 183 -16.03 7.03 -2.18
C ALA A 183 -17.07 7.49 -1.14
N PRO A 184 -16.74 7.52 0.15
CA PRO A 184 -17.67 7.95 1.20
C PRO A 184 -17.94 9.46 1.15
N THR A 185 -19.08 9.89 1.70
CA THR A 185 -19.30 11.33 1.98
C THR A 185 -18.34 11.83 3.05
N GLN A 186 -18.27 13.15 3.28
CA GLN A 186 -17.43 13.70 4.36
C GLN A 186 -17.96 13.28 5.74
N GLU A 187 -19.28 13.18 5.94
CA GLU A 187 -19.85 12.67 7.20
C GLU A 187 -19.50 11.19 7.40
N GLU A 188 -19.60 10.38 6.35
CA GLU A 188 -19.25 8.94 6.39
C GLU A 188 -17.77 8.70 6.67
N TRP A 189 -16.89 9.53 6.09
CA TRP A 189 -15.45 9.54 6.39
C TRP A 189 -15.18 9.91 7.85
N ASN A 190 -15.67 11.07 8.31
CA ASN A 190 -15.48 11.55 9.67
C ASN A 190 -16.12 10.61 10.72
N ALA A 191 -17.17 9.87 10.35
CA ALA A 191 -17.73 8.83 11.19
C ALA A 191 -16.76 7.64 11.32
N MET A 192 -16.23 7.15 10.20
CA MET A 192 -15.35 5.98 10.14
C MET A 192 -13.98 6.20 10.81
N LEU A 193 -13.43 7.42 10.84
CA LEU A 193 -12.14 7.71 11.49
C LEU A 193 -12.08 7.28 12.98
N ARG A 194 -13.22 7.12 13.66
CA ARG A 194 -13.29 6.61 15.04
C ARG A 194 -13.23 5.08 15.16
N HIS A 195 -13.12 4.38 14.03
CA HIS A 195 -13.15 2.93 13.91
C HIS A 195 -11.89 2.39 13.20
N ASP A 196 -10.82 3.18 13.09
CA ASP A 196 -9.53 2.80 12.47
C ASP A 196 -9.67 2.09 11.10
N PRO A 197 -10.14 2.78 10.04
CA PRO A 197 -10.53 2.14 8.79
C PRO A 197 -9.42 1.32 8.15
N ARG A 198 -9.80 0.13 7.68
CA ARG A 198 -8.92 -0.92 7.16
C ARG A 198 -9.29 -1.31 5.72
N TRP A 199 -8.30 -1.43 4.85
CA TRP A 199 -8.43 -2.04 3.52
C TRP A 199 -7.39 -3.14 3.37
N ILE A 200 -7.81 -4.32 2.93
CA ILE A 200 -6.90 -5.43 2.62
C ILE A 200 -6.93 -5.67 1.12
N PHE A 201 -5.74 -5.89 0.55
CA PHE A 201 -5.51 -6.17 -0.85
C PHE A 201 -4.67 -7.44 -1.03
N TYR A 202 -4.83 -8.06 -2.19
CA TYR A 202 -4.03 -9.17 -2.66
C TYR A 202 -3.46 -8.88 -4.05
N ALA A 203 -2.19 -9.23 -4.23
CA ALA A 203 -1.59 -9.42 -5.54
C ALA A 203 -0.59 -10.58 -5.47
N ASP A 204 -0.88 -11.67 -6.18
CA ASP A 204 0.13 -12.65 -6.61
C ASP A 204 0.92 -13.35 -5.47
N GLY A 205 0.23 -13.66 -4.37
CA GLY A 205 0.82 -14.26 -3.15
C GLY A 205 1.32 -13.25 -2.12
N VAL A 206 1.15 -11.95 -2.39
CA VAL A 206 1.41 -10.86 -1.45
C VAL A 206 0.10 -10.25 -0.97
N TYR A 207 0.01 -10.01 0.32
CA TYR A 207 -1.13 -9.39 0.98
C TYR A 207 -0.70 -8.03 1.52
N LEU A 208 -1.48 -6.99 1.21
CA LEU A 208 -1.20 -5.62 1.62
C LEU A 208 -2.39 -5.09 2.42
N GLU A 209 -2.13 -4.62 3.64
CA GLU A 209 -3.12 -4.08 4.53
C GLU A 209 -2.83 -2.61 4.79
N ILE A 210 -3.79 -1.73 4.53
CA ILE A 210 -3.76 -0.32 4.92
C ILE A 210 -4.66 -0.15 6.14
N SER A 211 -4.14 0.45 7.20
CA SER A 211 -4.93 1.06 8.26
C SER A 211 -4.63 2.57 8.36
N LEU A 212 -5.60 3.32 8.89
CA LEU A 212 -5.52 4.76 9.07
C LEU A 212 -5.95 5.13 10.49
N VAL A 213 -5.16 5.97 11.17
CA VAL A 213 -5.49 6.57 12.46
C VAL A 213 -5.44 8.10 12.36
N GLU A 214 -6.45 8.76 12.90
CA GLU A 214 -6.46 10.21 13.10
C GLU A 214 -5.93 10.56 14.50
N SER A 215 -5.13 11.63 14.63
CA SER A 215 -4.85 12.25 15.92
C SER A 215 -4.91 13.77 15.85
N ASN A 216 -5.71 14.36 16.74
CA ASN A 216 -5.76 15.81 16.95
C ASN A 216 -4.65 16.34 17.89
N MET A 217 -3.79 15.46 18.43
CA MET A 217 -2.73 15.83 19.38
C MET A 217 -1.58 16.63 18.74
N GLY A 218 -1.55 16.77 17.41
CA GLY A 218 -0.51 17.52 16.68
C GLY A 218 -0.54 19.04 16.88
N GLY A 219 -1.60 19.61 17.47
CA GLY A 219 -1.70 21.05 17.77
C GLY A 219 -1.94 21.96 16.56
N PHE A 220 -2.29 21.41 15.40
CA PHE A 220 -2.56 22.18 14.19
C PHE A 220 -3.98 22.75 14.21
N VAL A 221 -4.12 24.08 14.04
CA VAL A 221 -5.44 24.72 13.96
C VAL A 221 -6.11 24.38 12.63
N GLY A 222 -7.27 23.73 12.67
CA GLY A 222 -8.04 23.36 11.47
C GLY A 222 -7.50 22.15 10.68
N LYS A 223 -6.54 21.41 11.24
CA LYS A 223 -6.00 20.17 10.66
C LYS A 223 -5.87 19.08 11.74
N SER A 224 -5.95 17.83 11.34
CA SER A 224 -5.56 16.68 12.18
C SER A 224 -4.32 16.00 11.61
N THR A 225 -3.56 15.31 12.47
CA THR A 225 -2.49 14.40 12.04
C THR A 225 -3.13 13.12 11.53
N TYR A 226 -2.70 12.62 10.37
CA TYR A 226 -3.16 11.36 9.80
C TYR A 226 -1.98 10.43 9.58
N LEU A 227 -1.99 9.30 10.28
CA LEU A 227 -0.96 8.28 10.18
C LEU A 227 -1.54 7.06 9.47
N LEU A 228 -0.96 6.71 8.33
CA LEU A 228 -1.23 5.45 7.67
C LEU A 228 -0.17 4.43 8.07
N THR A 229 -0.62 3.18 8.17
CA THR A 229 0.25 2.02 8.23
C THR A 229 -0.03 1.13 7.03
N VAL A 230 1.01 0.76 6.30
CA VAL A 230 0.98 -0.30 5.28
C VAL A 230 1.71 -1.53 5.83
N ASP A 231 0.97 -2.62 5.96
CA ASP A 231 1.44 -3.94 6.39
C ASP A 231 1.52 -4.84 5.14
N ILE A 232 2.72 -5.17 4.67
CA ILE A 232 2.93 -6.03 3.49
C ILE A 232 3.39 -7.41 3.97
N LYS A 233 2.69 -8.47 3.59
CA LYS A 233 2.80 -9.82 4.16
C LYS A 233 2.97 -10.87 3.04
N SER A 234 3.91 -11.79 3.21
CA SER A 234 3.95 -13.05 2.46
C SER A 234 2.81 -13.98 2.91
N GLU A 235 2.51 -15.04 2.14
CA GLU A 235 1.54 -16.06 2.55
C GLU A 235 1.88 -16.73 3.89
N TYR A 236 3.16 -16.89 4.23
CA TYR A 236 3.57 -17.37 5.56
C TYR A 236 3.15 -16.40 6.67
N ALA A 237 3.39 -15.10 6.47
CA ALA A 237 3.04 -14.08 7.45
C ALA A 237 1.52 -13.88 7.55
N PHE A 238 0.82 -13.97 6.42
CA PHE A 238 -0.62 -13.77 6.34
C PHE A 238 -1.40 -14.96 6.90
N TYR A 239 -1.13 -16.18 6.40
CA TYR A 239 -1.86 -17.37 6.83
C TYR A 239 -1.19 -18.10 8.01
N GLY A 240 0.12 -18.36 7.92
CA GLY A 240 0.83 -19.12 8.94
C GLY A 240 0.80 -18.45 10.31
N LEU A 241 1.26 -17.21 10.39
CA LEU A 241 1.23 -16.42 11.64
C LEU A 241 -0.18 -15.91 11.98
N GLY A 242 -0.99 -15.55 10.98
CA GLY A 242 -2.32 -14.97 11.19
C GLY A 242 -3.37 -15.95 11.73
N TYR A 243 -3.38 -17.21 11.24
CA TYR A 243 -4.38 -18.21 11.67
C TYR A 243 -3.90 -19.09 12.84
N PHE A 244 -2.60 -19.12 13.12
CA PHE A 244 -2.02 -19.94 14.19
C PHE A 244 -1.15 -19.14 15.19
N PRO A 245 -1.55 -17.93 15.62
CA PRO A 245 -0.70 -17.05 16.44
C PRO A 245 -0.29 -17.72 17.75
N GLY A 246 0.99 -17.59 18.10
CA GLY A 246 1.58 -18.15 19.32
C GLY A 246 1.72 -19.68 19.36
N ASN A 247 1.36 -20.41 18.31
CA ASN A 247 1.48 -21.87 18.26
C ASN A 247 2.51 -22.32 17.21
N ALA A 248 3.78 -22.42 17.62
CA ALA A 248 4.89 -22.75 16.73
C ALA A 248 4.72 -24.08 15.96
N GLU A 249 4.12 -25.11 16.57
CA GLU A 249 3.87 -26.40 15.89
C GLU A 249 2.86 -26.25 14.75
N LYS A 250 1.74 -25.54 15.01
CA LYS A 250 0.73 -25.26 13.99
C LYS A 250 1.24 -24.29 12.92
N ILE A 251 2.03 -23.28 13.29
CA ILE A 251 2.71 -22.38 12.36
C ILE A 251 3.64 -23.18 11.44
N HIS A 252 4.47 -24.10 11.95
CA HIS A 252 5.33 -24.93 11.11
C HIS A 252 4.51 -25.81 10.13
N ARG A 253 3.35 -26.32 10.58
CA ARG A 253 2.46 -27.19 9.82
C ARG A 253 1.34 -26.44 9.07
N TRP A 254 1.45 -25.11 8.93
CA TRP A 254 0.33 -24.25 8.53
C TRP A 254 -0.31 -24.66 7.21
N LYS A 255 0.49 -25.01 6.20
CA LYS A 255 0.01 -25.43 4.86
C LYS A 255 -0.93 -26.64 4.92
N THR A 256 -0.69 -27.56 5.87
CA THR A 256 -1.51 -28.76 6.06
C THR A 256 -2.78 -28.49 6.87
N LEU A 257 -2.72 -27.55 7.81
CA LEU A 257 -3.83 -27.23 8.73
C LEU A 257 -4.82 -26.21 8.13
N LEU A 258 -4.30 -25.26 7.35
CA LEU A 258 -5.05 -24.12 6.81
C LEU A 258 -6.31 -24.52 6.03
N PRO A 259 -6.32 -25.53 5.12
CA PRO A 259 -7.53 -25.88 4.37
C PRO A 259 -8.73 -26.27 5.26
N ALA A 260 -8.46 -26.93 6.39
CA ALA A 260 -9.49 -27.29 7.36
C ALA A 260 -9.99 -26.07 8.15
N GLU A 261 -9.12 -25.11 8.43
CA GLU A 261 -9.46 -23.86 9.13
C GLU A 261 -10.28 -22.92 8.24
N LEU A 262 -9.85 -22.70 6.99
CA LEU A 262 -10.58 -21.90 6.00
C LEU A 262 -11.99 -22.44 5.75
N LYS A 263 -12.17 -23.76 5.76
CA LYS A 263 -13.51 -24.39 5.62
C LYS A 263 -14.46 -24.02 6.77
N LYS A 264 -13.96 -23.80 8.00
CA LYS A 264 -14.78 -23.34 9.13
C LYS A 264 -15.24 -21.91 8.90
N TYR A 265 -14.30 -21.01 8.62
CA TYR A 265 -14.58 -19.60 8.35
C TYR A 265 -15.52 -19.42 7.15
N HIS A 266 -15.34 -20.18 6.06
CA HIS A 266 -16.27 -20.14 4.94
C HIS A 266 -17.71 -20.54 5.33
N ALA A 267 -17.90 -21.49 6.26
CA ALA A 267 -19.23 -21.82 6.77
C ALA A 267 -19.82 -20.69 7.64
N GLU A 268 -18.99 -19.95 8.38
CA GLU A 268 -19.38 -18.75 9.12
C GLU A 268 -19.76 -17.60 8.18
N ARG A 269 -18.99 -17.36 7.11
CA ARG A 269 -19.32 -16.42 6.02
C ARG A 269 -20.72 -16.70 5.48
N LEU A 270 -21.00 -17.93 5.04
CA LEU A 270 -22.31 -18.30 4.47
C LEU A 270 -23.48 -18.06 5.45
N LYS A 271 -23.28 -18.34 6.74
CA LYS A 271 -24.28 -18.07 7.78
C LYS A 271 -24.54 -16.57 7.95
N THR A 272 -23.46 -15.76 7.96
CA THR A 272 -23.53 -14.31 8.07
C THR A 272 -24.16 -13.68 6.83
N GLU A 273 -23.80 -14.13 5.63
CA GLU A 273 -24.37 -13.68 4.35
C GLU A 273 -25.88 -13.99 4.26
N ALA A 274 -26.34 -15.15 4.73
CA ALA A 274 -27.77 -15.46 4.79
C ALA A 274 -28.55 -14.55 5.77
N ALA A 275 -27.96 -14.24 6.92
CA ALA A 275 -28.56 -13.34 7.91
C ALA A 275 -28.61 -11.87 7.42
N LEU A 276 -27.57 -11.42 6.71
CA LEU A 276 -27.50 -10.10 6.09
C LEU A 276 -28.44 -9.98 4.88
N GLY A 277 -28.53 -11.00 4.04
CA GLY A 277 -29.48 -11.05 2.93
C GLY A 277 -30.94 -10.95 3.41
N SER A 278 -31.25 -11.58 4.54
CA SER A 278 -32.56 -11.45 5.21
C SER A 278 -32.85 -10.04 5.76
N GLN A 279 -31.81 -9.22 5.93
CA GLN A 279 -31.90 -7.80 6.31
C GLN A 279 -31.85 -6.85 5.10
N GLY A 280 -31.83 -7.38 3.86
CA GLY A 280 -31.82 -6.59 2.62
C GLY A 280 -30.41 -6.21 2.11
N TYR A 281 -29.34 -6.77 2.68
CA TYR A 281 -28.00 -6.59 2.11
C TYR A 281 -27.85 -7.38 0.79
N THR A 282 -27.19 -6.78 -0.19
CA THR A 282 -26.77 -7.49 -1.42
C THR A 282 -25.39 -8.11 -1.22
N ILE A 283 -25.29 -9.41 -1.45
CA ILE A 283 -24.03 -10.17 -1.38
C ILE A 283 -23.41 -10.23 -2.78
N ASP A 284 -22.12 -9.92 -2.89
CA ASP A 284 -21.34 -10.07 -4.12
C ASP A 284 -20.93 -11.53 -4.32
N THR A 285 -21.79 -12.26 -5.03
CA THR A 285 -21.54 -13.65 -5.42
C THR A 285 -20.48 -13.80 -6.52
N ASN A 286 -20.03 -12.70 -7.14
CA ASN A 286 -18.97 -12.75 -8.15
C ASN A 286 -17.57 -12.73 -7.51
N TYR A 287 -17.44 -12.18 -6.30
CA TYR A 287 -16.17 -12.21 -5.57
C TYR A 287 -15.71 -13.65 -5.32
N GLN A 288 -14.47 -13.92 -5.73
CA GLN A 288 -13.73 -15.16 -5.49
C GLN A 288 -12.58 -14.87 -4.52
N ASP A 289 -12.39 -15.74 -3.53
CA ASP A 289 -11.17 -15.68 -2.69
C ASP A 289 -9.93 -15.95 -3.56
N PRO A 290 -8.81 -15.23 -3.36
CA PRO A 290 -7.63 -15.39 -4.18
C PRO A 290 -6.94 -16.75 -3.98
N PRO A 291 -6.20 -17.24 -4.98
CA PRO A 291 -5.42 -18.47 -4.86
C PRO A 291 -4.29 -18.33 -3.84
N ILE A 292 -4.03 -19.42 -3.11
CA ILE A 292 -2.95 -19.53 -2.11
C ILE A 292 -1.83 -20.39 -2.73
N LYS A 293 -0.80 -19.75 -3.28
CA LYS A 293 0.29 -20.39 -4.06
C LYS A 293 1.05 -21.46 -3.27
N ALA A 294 1.21 -21.24 -1.97
CA ALA A 294 1.82 -22.18 -1.04
C ALA A 294 1.06 -23.51 -0.91
N LEU A 295 -0.22 -23.56 -1.28
CA LEU A 295 -1.01 -24.79 -1.30
C LEU A 295 -1.00 -25.46 -2.68
N GLU A 296 -0.96 -24.68 -3.77
CA GLU A 296 -0.85 -25.18 -5.15
C GLU A 296 0.46 -25.96 -5.38
N SER A 297 1.56 -25.48 -4.79
CA SER A 297 2.87 -26.15 -4.84
C SER A 297 2.94 -27.46 -4.03
N SER A 298 2.04 -27.68 -3.08
CA SER A 298 2.01 -28.88 -2.24
C SER A 298 1.21 -30.05 -2.83
N SER A 299 0.23 -29.76 -3.70
CA SER A 299 -0.52 -30.79 -4.42
C SER A 299 0.32 -31.45 -5.53
N SER A 300 1.26 -30.73 -6.15
CA SER A 300 2.24 -31.32 -7.09
C SER A 300 3.29 -32.24 -6.44
N ALA A 301 3.51 -32.13 -5.13
CA ALA A 301 4.49 -32.96 -4.41
C ALA A 301 3.91 -34.27 -3.85
N SER A 302 2.59 -34.46 -3.95
CA SER A 302 1.85 -35.61 -3.37
C SER A 302 1.50 -36.70 -4.39
N GLY A 303 2.11 -36.67 -5.58
CA GLY A 303 1.73 -37.46 -6.76
C GLY A 303 2.85 -38.26 -7.42
N ASN A 304 3.84 -38.72 -6.65
CA ASN A 304 4.88 -39.68 -7.05
C ASN A 304 5.03 -40.76 -5.97
#